data_AF-A0A9E4QFM5-F1
#
_entry.id   AF-A0A9E4QFM5-F1
#
_cell.length_a   1.000
_cell.length_b   1.000
_cell.length_c   1.000
_cell.angle_alpha   90.00
_cell.angle_beta   90.00
_cell.angle_gamma   90.00
#
_symmetry.space_group_name_H-M   'P 1'
#
loop_
_entity.id
_entity.type
_entity.pdbx_description
1 polymer ?
#
loop_
_entity_poly.entity_id
_entity_poly.type
_entity_poly.pdbx_seq_one_letter_code
_entity_poly.pdbx_strand_id
1 'polypeptide(L)'
;MKRNDATVILAGFAHALTWVVVLVLVFGPVYQGVSVTAVTPGDVATEPTRFTQTLIGANGLRVLLFLLTPVVLTGLALLTALLTHAGQARRKVLLWVPTVLLLGFCVLGIWTIGLFYLPAALALVFSAVLGTLSRVAETTTG
;
A
#
# COMPACT_ATOMS: atom_id res chain seq x y z
N MET A 1 -25.82 6.57 6.80
CA MET A 1 -24.48 6.46 7.41
C MET A 1 -23.93 7.86 7.62
N LYS A 2 -23.45 8.21 8.83
CA LYS A 2 -22.86 9.53 9.02
C LYS A 2 -21.54 9.59 8.26
N ARG A 3 -21.26 10.76 7.74
CA ARG A 3 -20.17 11.04 6.82
C ARG A 3 -18.78 10.79 7.49
N ASN A 4 -18.72 10.88 8.83
CA ASN A 4 -17.58 10.47 9.65
C ASN A 4 -17.40 8.94 9.75
N ASP A 5 -18.48 8.16 9.87
CA ASP A 5 -18.41 6.68 9.92
C ASP A 5 -17.81 6.14 8.62
N ALA A 6 -18.22 6.74 7.50
CA ALA A 6 -17.72 6.42 6.18
C ALA A 6 -16.21 6.70 6.02
N THR A 7 -15.69 7.80 6.59
CA THR A 7 -14.24 8.08 6.63
C THR A 7 -13.48 6.97 7.35
N VAL A 8 -13.97 6.52 8.50
CA VAL A 8 -13.35 5.44 9.28
C VAL A 8 -13.40 4.12 8.52
N ILE A 9 -14.55 3.75 7.96
CA ILE A 9 -14.72 2.52 7.19
C ILE A 9 -13.75 2.47 6.00
N LEU A 10 -13.65 3.57 5.24
CA LEU A 10 -12.75 3.65 4.08
C LEU A 10 -11.27 3.59 4.49
N ALA A 11 -10.89 4.26 5.59
CA ALA A 11 -9.53 4.17 6.12
C ALA A 11 -9.21 2.75 6.61
N GLY A 12 -10.18 2.10 7.26
CA GLY A 12 -10.06 0.71 7.71
C GLY A 12 -9.93 -0.26 6.54
N PHE A 13 -10.73 -0.07 5.49
CA PHE A 13 -10.66 -0.85 4.26
C PHE A 13 -9.31 -0.67 3.55
N ALA A 14 -8.82 0.56 3.44
CA ALA A 14 -7.48 0.85 2.92
C ALA A 14 -6.40 0.11 3.72
N HIS A 15 -6.49 0.12 5.06
CA HIS A 15 -5.55 -0.57 5.92
C HIS A 15 -5.61 -2.11 5.80
N ALA A 16 -6.81 -2.68 5.67
CA ALA A 16 -6.98 -4.10 5.44
C ALA A 16 -6.37 -4.52 4.09
N LEU A 17 -6.61 -3.73 3.03
CA LEU A 17 -6.04 -3.98 1.70
C LEU A 17 -4.50 -3.97 1.70
N THR A 18 -3.87 -3.03 2.41
CA THR A 18 -2.40 -3.01 2.49
C THR A 18 -1.84 -4.26 3.16
N TRP A 19 -2.49 -4.76 4.22
CA TRP A 19 -2.10 -6.03 4.85
C TRP A 19 -2.29 -7.23 3.92
N VAL A 20 -3.41 -7.29 3.19
CA VAL A 20 -3.64 -8.36 2.20
C VAL A 20 -2.51 -8.38 1.17
N VAL A 21 -2.12 -7.22 0.64
CA VAL A 21 -1.00 -7.12 -0.31
C VAL A 21 0.31 -7.57 0.33
N VAL A 22 0.61 -7.17 1.56
CA VAL A 22 1.82 -7.61 2.27
C VAL A 22 1.85 -9.13 2.40
N LEU A 23 0.76 -9.74 2.87
CA LEU A 23 0.67 -11.20 3.04
C LEU A 23 0.86 -11.92 1.70
N VAL A 24 0.20 -11.45 0.64
CA VAL A 24 0.33 -12.03 -0.70
C VAL A 24 1.76 -11.91 -1.23
N LEU A 25 2.42 -10.77 -1.08
CA LEU A 25 3.77 -10.57 -1.61
C LEU A 25 4.86 -11.24 -0.78
N VAL A 26 4.66 -11.39 0.53
CA VAL A 26 5.61 -12.06 1.44
C VAL A 26 5.60 -13.57 1.21
N PHE A 27 4.42 -14.17 1.14
CA PHE A 27 4.27 -15.62 1.04
C PHE A 27 4.07 -16.12 -0.39
N GLY A 28 3.69 -15.25 -1.31
CA GLY A 28 3.44 -15.59 -2.71
C GLY A 28 4.74 -15.80 -3.51
N PRO A 29 4.80 -16.83 -4.36
CA PRO A 29 5.95 -17.11 -5.21
C PRO A 29 5.89 -16.24 -6.48
N VAL A 30 6.04 -14.92 -6.29
CA VAL A 30 5.88 -13.89 -7.35
C VAL A 30 7.13 -13.69 -8.21
N TYR A 31 8.27 -14.29 -7.85
CA TYR A 31 9.51 -14.16 -8.60
C TYR A 31 9.76 -15.42 -9.44
N GLN A 32 9.94 -15.28 -10.75
CA GLN A 32 10.27 -16.38 -11.67
C GLN A 32 11.68 -16.17 -12.22
N GLY A 33 12.53 -17.20 -12.13
CA GLY A 33 13.92 -17.17 -12.58
C GLY A 33 14.23 -18.30 -13.55
N VAL A 34 15.28 -18.11 -14.35
CA VAL A 34 15.85 -19.13 -15.23
C VAL A 34 17.34 -19.21 -14.93
N SER A 35 17.82 -20.40 -14.59
CA SER A 35 19.25 -20.68 -14.51
C SER A 35 19.71 -21.44 -15.75
N VAL A 36 20.84 -21.00 -16.31
CA VAL A 36 21.51 -21.66 -17.43
C VAL A 36 22.96 -21.87 -17.01
N THR A 37 23.44 -23.09 -17.13
CA THR A 37 24.84 -23.40 -16.89
C THR A 37 25.62 -23.04 -18.14
N ALA A 38 26.66 -22.22 -18.01
CA ALA A 38 27.53 -21.89 -19.14
C ALA A 38 28.23 -23.17 -19.64
N VAL A 39 28.23 -23.37 -20.94
CA VAL A 39 28.76 -24.59 -21.57
C VAL A 39 30.00 -24.25 -22.39
N THR A 40 31.04 -25.06 -22.24
CA THR A 40 32.31 -24.95 -22.97
C THR A 40 32.09 -25.28 -24.45
N PRO A 41 32.83 -24.66 -25.41
CA PRO A 41 32.71 -25.03 -26.82
C PRO A 41 32.99 -26.53 -27.02
N GLY A 42 31.98 -27.28 -27.46
CA GLY A 42 32.04 -28.73 -27.68
C GLY A 42 31.18 -29.57 -26.73
N ASP A 43 30.72 -29.00 -25.62
CA ASP A 43 29.81 -29.68 -24.68
C ASP A 43 28.34 -29.46 -25.08
N VAL A 44 27.46 -30.39 -24.67
CA VAL A 44 26.02 -30.32 -24.93
C VAL A 44 25.38 -29.27 -24.02
N ALA A 45 24.63 -28.34 -24.60
CA ALA A 45 23.90 -27.32 -23.84
C ALA A 45 22.88 -27.98 -22.89
N THR A 46 22.94 -27.67 -21.60
CA THR A 46 21.94 -28.12 -20.63
C THR A 46 20.65 -27.31 -20.76
N GLU A 47 19.51 -27.98 -20.64
CA GLU A 47 18.20 -27.30 -20.67
C GLU A 47 18.08 -26.25 -19.54
N PRO A 48 17.50 -25.07 -19.83
CA PRO A 48 17.30 -24.02 -18.83
C PRO A 48 16.41 -24.52 -17.69
N THR A 49 16.87 -24.37 -16.44
CA THR A 49 16.07 -24.74 -15.27
C THR A 49 15.25 -23.54 -14.82
N ARG A 50 13.92 -23.67 -14.81
CA ARG A 50 13.01 -22.66 -14.25
C ARG A 50 12.84 -22.88 -12.76
N PHE A 51 12.86 -21.79 -11.99
CA PHE A 51 12.56 -21.83 -10.57
C PHE A 51 11.68 -20.65 -10.17
N THR A 52 10.90 -20.84 -9.11
CA THR A 52 10.07 -19.79 -8.53
C THR A 52 10.55 -19.48 -7.12
N GLN A 53 10.59 -18.20 -6.76
CA GLN A 53 11.06 -17.72 -5.46
C GLN A 53 10.07 -16.69 -4.88
N THR A 54 10.04 -16.60 -3.55
CA THR A 54 9.29 -15.53 -2.86
C THR A 54 10.03 -14.21 -2.94
N LEU A 55 9.33 -13.10 -2.69
CA LEU A 55 9.93 -11.77 -2.71
C LEU A 55 11.07 -11.64 -1.67
N ILE A 56 10.90 -12.26 -0.49
CA ILE A 56 11.93 -12.34 0.56
C ILE A 56 13.09 -13.24 0.13
N GLY A 57 12.82 -14.36 -0.53
CA GLY A 57 13.90 -15.22 -1.03
C GLY A 57 14.80 -14.48 -2.01
N ALA A 58 14.20 -13.71 -2.94
CA ALA A 58 14.95 -13.01 -3.98
C ALA A 58 15.64 -11.71 -3.49
N ASN A 59 15.04 -10.97 -2.54
CA ASN A 59 15.50 -9.64 -2.13
C ASN A 59 15.98 -9.56 -0.67
N GLY A 60 15.85 -10.64 0.10
CA GLY A 60 16.09 -10.67 1.54
C GLY A 60 15.03 -9.91 2.36
N LEU A 61 15.27 -9.80 3.66
CA LEU A 61 14.32 -9.15 4.60
C LEU A 61 14.15 -7.64 4.40
N ARG A 62 15.08 -6.96 3.71
CA ARG A 62 15.01 -5.51 3.47
C ARG A 62 13.75 -5.09 2.73
N VAL A 63 13.19 -5.99 1.92
CA VAL A 63 11.95 -5.74 1.18
C VAL A 63 10.75 -5.49 2.10
N LEU A 64 10.78 -6.00 3.34
CA LEU A 64 9.74 -5.76 4.34
C LEU A 64 9.60 -4.29 4.70
N LEU A 65 10.69 -3.51 4.68
CA LEU A 65 10.62 -2.07 4.96
C LEU A 65 9.75 -1.35 3.91
N PHE A 66 9.92 -1.72 2.63
CA PHE A 66 9.14 -1.15 1.54
C PHE A 66 7.68 -1.65 1.57
N LEU A 67 7.46 -2.92 1.89
CA LEU A 67 6.12 -3.52 2.03
C LEU A 67 5.32 -2.92 3.20
N LEU A 68 5.98 -2.63 4.32
CA LEU A 68 5.31 -2.09 5.50
C LEU A 68 5.08 -0.57 5.43
N THR A 69 5.76 0.15 4.53
CA THR A 69 5.58 1.61 4.37
C THR A 69 4.11 1.98 4.10
N PRO A 70 3.40 1.37 3.13
CA PRO A 70 1.96 1.57 2.94
C PRO A 70 1.09 1.22 4.16
N VAL A 71 1.46 0.17 4.91
CA VAL A 71 0.74 -0.27 6.10
C VAL A 71 0.81 0.81 7.19
N VAL A 72 1.98 1.38 7.41
CA VAL A 72 2.16 2.48 8.38
C VAL A 72 1.36 3.71 7.97
N LEU A 73 1.41 4.11 6.69
CA LEU A 73 0.67 5.27 6.20
C LEU A 73 -0.85 5.10 6.35
N THR A 74 -1.39 3.95 5.97
CA THR A 74 -2.83 3.65 6.14
C THR A 74 -3.22 3.53 7.62
N GLY A 75 -2.34 2.98 8.46
CA GLY A 75 -2.54 2.90 9.91
C GLY A 75 -2.61 4.29 10.56
N LEU A 76 -1.69 5.20 10.19
CA LEU A 76 -1.71 6.59 10.68
C LEU A 76 -2.99 7.33 10.27
N ALA A 77 -3.46 7.13 9.04
CA ALA A 77 -4.70 7.72 8.57
C ALA A 77 -5.93 7.15 9.29
N LEU A 78 -5.96 5.84 9.55
CA LEU A 78 -7.02 5.19 10.33
C LEU A 78 -7.05 5.69 11.77
N LEU A 79 -5.89 5.77 12.43
CA LEU A 79 -5.77 6.33 13.78
C LEU A 79 -6.22 7.80 13.80
N THR A 80 -5.89 8.57 12.77
CA THR A 80 -6.37 9.95 12.62
C THR A 80 -7.89 10.01 12.48
N ALA A 81 -8.48 9.11 11.70
CA ALA A 81 -9.92 9.03 11.51
C ALA A 81 -10.66 8.66 12.81
N LEU A 82 -10.09 7.76 13.60
CA LEU A 82 -10.68 7.21 14.84
C LEU A 82 -10.51 8.13 16.06
N LEU A 83 -9.29 8.64 16.28
CA LEU A 83 -8.88 9.17 17.59
C LEU A 83 -8.76 10.69 17.63
N THR A 84 -8.80 11.36 16.47
CA THR A 84 -8.42 12.76 16.41
C THR A 84 -9.62 13.69 16.54
N HIS A 85 -9.75 14.32 17.71
CA HIS A 85 -10.58 15.50 17.96
C HIS A 85 -9.83 16.82 17.70
N ALA A 86 -8.72 16.78 16.95
CA ALA A 86 -7.91 17.98 16.67
C ALA A 86 -8.68 19.00 15.82
N GLY A 87 -8.29 20.27 15.96
CA GLY A 87 -8.83 21.37 15.17
C GLY A 87 -8.81 21.12 13.66
N GLN A 88 -9.74 21.76 12.95
CA GLN A 88 -10.15 21.47 11.57
C GLN A 88 -8.97 21.34 10.59
N ALA A 89 -8.02 22.27 10.65
CA ALA A 89 -6.85 22.28 9.76
C ALA A 89 -5.90 21.09 10.03
N ARG A 90 -5.67 20.76 11.30
CA ARG A 90 -4.72 19.71 11.70
C ARG A 90 -5.21 18.33 11.30
N ARG A 91 -6.49 18.02 11.52
CA ARG A 91 -7.08 16.72 11.12
C ARG A 91 -7.05 16.54 9.60
N LYS A 92 -7.31 17.60 8.83
CA LYS A 92 -7.21 17.57 7.35
C LYS A 92 -5.79 17.25 6.91
N VAL A 93 -4.79 17.96 7.44
CA VAL A 93 -3.38 17.70 7.13
C VAL A 93 -2.99 16.26 7.49
N LEU A 94 -3.39 15.77 8.67
CA LEU A 94 -3.06 14.43 9.14
C LEU A 94 -3.69 13.29 8.30
N LEU A 95 -4.81 13.53 7.61
CA LEU A 95 -5.37 12.57 6.64
C LEU A 95 -4.76 12.71 5.24
N TRP A 96 -4.48 13.93 4.80
CA TRP A 96 -3.96 14.18 3.45
C TRP A 96 -2.48 13.83 3.30
N VAL A 97 -1.65 14.05 4.32
CA VAL A 97 -0.22 13.69 4.29
C VAL A 97 -0.01 12.19 3.98
N PRO A 98 -0.58 11.23 4.74
CA PRO A 98 -0.42 9.81 4.42
C PRO A 98 -1.04 9.43 3.08
N THR A 99 -2.13 10.11 2.67
CA THR A 99 -2.76 9.90 1.36
C THR A 99 -1.82 10.27 0.21
N VAL A 100 -1.22 11.46 0.24
CA VAL A 100 -0.29 11.92 -0.79
C VAL A 100 0.97 11.06 -0.82
N LEU A 101 1.50 10.69 0.35
CA LEU A 101 2.66 9.80 0.43
C LEU A 101 2.37 8.41 -0.14
N LEU A 102 1.18 7.85 0.14
CA LEU A 102 0.77 6.55 -0.40
C LEU A 102 0.57 6.61 -1.92
N LEU A 103 -0.01 7.69 -2.45
CA LEU A 103 -0.09 7.91 -3.90
C LEU A 103 1.29 8.04 -4.52
N GLY A 104 2.20 8.83 -3.92
CA GLY A 104 3.58 8.96 -4.37
C GLY A 104 4.30 7.61 -4.40
N PHE A 105 4.13 6.80 -3.36
CA PHE A 105 4.65 5.43 -3.33
C PHE A 105 4.11 4.57 -4.47
N CYS A 106 2.79 4.64 -4.74
CA CYS A 106 2.18 3.89 -5.84
C CYS A 106 2.72 4.33 -7.20
N VAL A 107 2.93 5.62 -7.42
CA VAL A 107 3.48 6.18 -8.67
C VAL A 107 4.95 5.76 -8.85
N LEU A 108 5.77 5.91 -7.81
CA LEU A 108 7.19 5.52 -7.87
C LEU A 108 7.38 4.01 -8.05
N GLY A 109 6.47 3.21 -7.46
CA GLY A 109 6.50 1.76 -7.52
C GLY A 109 5.62 1.14 -8.61
N ILE A 110 5.07 1.92 -9.56
CA ILE A 110 3.99 1.44 -10.44
C ILE A 110 4.39 0.21 -11.29
N TRP A 111 5.67 0.10 -11.66
CA TRP A 111 6.24 -1.01 -12.43
C TRP A 111 6.65 -2.21 -11.57
N THR A 112 6.56 -2.08 -10.25
CA THR A 112 7.00 -3.10 -9.30
C THR A 112 5.87 -3.46 -8.34
N ILE A 113 5.96 -3.04 -7.08
CA ILE A 113 5.00 -3.37 -6.02
C ILE A 113 3.90 -2.32 -5.84
N GLY A 114 4.09 -1.11 -6.39
CA GLY A 114 3.20 0.03 -6.20
C GLY A 114 1.80 -0.19 -6.78
N LEU A 115 1.68 -0.91 -7.89
CA LEU A 115 0.38 -1.21 -8.51
C LEU A 115 -0.55 -1.99 -7.57
N PHE A 116 0.01 -2.90 -6.76
CA PHE A 116 -0.77 -3.69 -5.81
C PHE A 116 -1.42 -2.84 -4.71
N TYR A 117 -0.82 -1.68 -4.39
CA TYR A 117 -1.33 -0.77 -3.36
C TYR A 117 -2.33 0.28 -3.88
N LEU A 118 -2.55 0.34 -5.21
CA LEU A 118 -3.42 1.34 -5.82
C LEU A 118 -4.87 1.28 -5.29
N PRO A 119 -5.51 0.11 -5.09
CA PRO A 119 -6.85 0.04 -4.51
C PRO A 119 -6.91 0.63 -3.09
N ALA A 120 -5.87 0.40 -2.28
CA ALA A 120 -5.76 0.98 -0.94
C ALA A 120 -5.57 2.50 -1.00
N ALA A 121 -4.76 2.99 -1.93
CA ALA A 121 -4.56 4.43 -2.15
C ALA A 121 -5.87 5.13 -2.52
N LEU A 122 -6.66 4.54 -3.43
CA LEU A 122 -7.96 5.08 -3.81
C LEU A 122 -8.94 5.11 -2.64
N ALA A 123 -9.03 4.03 -1.87
CA ALA A 123 -9.86 3.99 -0.66
C ALA A 123 -9.47 5.09 0.34
N LEU A 124 -8.17 5.34 0.50
CA LEU A 124 -7.67 6.39 1.38
C LEU A 124 -7.97 7.80 0.86
N VAL A 125 -7.89 8.04 -0.45
CA VAL A 125 -8.32 9.29 -1.09
C VAL A 125 -9.79 9.56 -0.81
N PHE A 126 -10.67 8.57 -0.99
CA PHE A 126 -12.09 8.73 -0.68
C PHE A 126 -12.30 9.03 0.81
N SER A 127 -11.55 8.37 1.70
CA SER A 127 -11.59 8.66 3.13
C SER A 127 -11.21 10.12 3.42
N ALA A 128 -10.11 10.63 2.85
CA ALA A 128 -9.62 11.99 3.06
C ALA A 128 -10.57 13.06 2.49
N VAL A 129 -11.12 12.83 1.29
CA VAL A 129 -12.12 13.71 0.67
C VAL A 129 -13.37 13.77 1.55
N LEU A 130 -13.89 12.62 1.96
CA LEU A 130 -15.09 12.57 2.77
C LEU A 130 -14.86 13.17 4.16
N GLY A 131 -13.70 12.92 4.77
CA GLY A 131 -13.29 13.55 6.03
C GLY A 131 -13.24 15.07 5.96
N THR A 132 -12.94 15.63 4.78
CA THR A 132 -12.97 17.07 4.50
C THR A 132 -14.41 17.58 4.31
N LEU A 133 -15.25 16.85 3.56
CA LEU A 133 -16.62 17.24 3.23
C LEU A 133 -17.62 17.08 4.39
N SER A 134 -17.41 16.10 5.26
CA SER A 134 -18.24 15.85 6.44
C SER A 134 -18.31 17.03 7.39
N ARG A 135 -17.29 17.89 7.36
CA ARG A 135 -17.15 18.99 8.30
C ARG A 135 -17.54 20.36 7.70
N VAL A 136 -17.48 20.55 6.38
CA VAL A 136 -18.05 21.75 5.72
C VAL A 136 -19.55 21.88 6.03
N ALA A 137 -20.26 20.76 6.01
CA ALA A 137 -21.68 20.73 6.33
C ALA A 137 -21.98 21.14 7.79
N GLU A 138 -21.08 20.86 8.73
CA GLU A 138 -21.21 21.22 10.15
C GLU A 138 -20.98 22.72 10.39
N THR A 139 -20.13 23.37 9.60
CA THR A 139 -19.87 24.82 9.69
C THR A 139 -20.94 25.70 9.05
N THR A 140 -21.78 25.17 8.15
CA THR A 140 -22.83 25.96 7.46
C THR A 140 -24.18 25.94 8.20
N THR A 141 -24.35 25.03 9.16
CA THR A 141 -25.58 24.88 9.96
C THR A 141 -25.44 25.40 11.39
N GLY A 142 -24.31 26.04 11.74
CA GLY A 142 -24.01 26.58 13.06
C GLY A 142 -24.18 28.09 13.14
#